data_AF-A0A6L9A9Y2-F1
#
_entry.id   AF-A0A6L9A9Y2-F1
#
_cell.length_a   1.000
_cell.length_b   1.000
_cell.length_c   1.000
_cell.angle_alpha   90.00
_cell.angle_beta   90.00
_cell.angle_gamma   90.00
#
_symmetry.space_group_name_H-M   'P 1'
#
loop_
_entity.id
_entity.type
_entity.pdbx_description
1 polymer ?
#
loop_
_entity_poly.entity_id
_entity_poly.type
_entity_poly.pdbx_seq_one_letter_code
_entity_poly.pdbx_strand_id
1 'polypeptide(L)'
;MAEIFLFKPKATLTAAENLEAFISQCRDQLTVFGSDLTWEDPVWPNITVFAKLGIITRKPILEETQDPAFIDFAKAYFRYQQGHSLSRA
;
A
#
# COMPACT_ATOMS: atom_id res chain seq x y z
N MET A 1 -6.08 20.30 -8.94
CA MET A 1 -6.58 20.07 -7.56
C MET A 1 -6.44 18.58 -7.34
N ALA A 2 -5.58 18.13 -6.42
CA ALA A 2 -5.45 16.70 -6.15
C ALA A 2 -6.69 16.26 -5.38
N GLU A 3 -7.44 15.29 -5.91
CA GLU A 3 -8.53 14.65 -5.19
C GLU A 3 -7.95 13.98 -3.94
N ILE A 4 -8.21 14.55 -2.76
CA ILE A 4 -7.75 13.98 -1.49
C ILE A 4 -8.67 12.79 -1.18
N PHE A 5 -8.17 11.58 -1.42
CA PHE A 5 -8.89 10.34 -1.17
C PHE A 5 -8.99 10.04 0.33
N LEU A 6 -10.06 10.46 1.00
CA LEU A 6 -10.28 10.10 2.40
C LEU A 6 -11.05 8.79 2.53
N PHE A 7 -10.38 7.71 2.96
CA PHE A 7 -11.08 6.46 3.27
C PHE A 7 -12.02 6.65 4.47
N LYS A 8 -13.28 6.20 4.32
CA LYS A 8 -14.27 6.14 5.40
C LYS A 8 -14.85 4.74 5.47
N PRO A 9 -14.71 4.03 6.61
CA PRO A 9 -15.31 2.71 6.77
C PRO A 9 -16.84 2.83 6.76
N LYS A 10 -17.51 1.81 6.20
CA LYS A 10 -18.97 1.73 6.15
C LYS A 10 -19.43 0.81 7.27
N ALA A 11 -20.33 1.31 8.12
CA ALA A 11 -20.90 0.55 9.24
C ALA A 11 -21.75 -0.66 8.78
N THR A 12 -22.22 -0.65 7.53
CA THR A 12 -22.96 -1.76 6.93
C THR A 12 -22.07 -2.91 6.45
N LEU A 13 -20.74 -2.73 6.48
CA LEU A 13 -19.76 -3.72 6.06
C LEU A 13 -19.02 -4.29 7.26
N THR A 14 -18.62 -5.55 7.15
CA THR A 14 -17.67 -6.19 8.07
C THR A 14 -16.31 -5.50 8.01
N ALA A 15 -15.46 -5.78 9.01
CA ALA A 15 -14.09 -5.29 9.03
C ALA A 15 -13.27 -5.78 7.83
N ALA A 16 -13.48 -7.05 7.42
CA ALA A 16 -12.81 -7.65 6.27
C ALA A 16 -13.20 -6.96 4.96
N GLU A 17 -14.50 -6.73 4.74
CA GLU A 17 -14.99 -6.02 3.54
C GLU A 17 -14.50 -4.56 3.49
N ASN A 18 -14.44 -3.88 4.64
CA ASN A 18 -13.87 -2.53 4.71
C ASN A 18 -12.37 -2.52 4.39
N LEU A 19 -11.62 -3.53 4.87
CA LEU A 19 -10.20 -3.68 4.59
C LEU A 19 -9.95 -3.94 3.10
N GLU A 20 -10.71 -4.84 2.49
CA GLU A 20 -10.60 -5.18 1.08
C GLU A 20 -10.97 -3.98 0.18
N ALA A 21 -12.02 -3.24 0.56
CA ALA A 21 -12.38 -1.99 -0.10
C ALA A 21 -11.30 -0.91 0.04
N PHE A 22 -10.62 -0.82 1.18
CA PHE A 22 -9.50 0.10 1.38
C PHE A 22 -8.31 -0.27 0.48
N ILE A 23 -7.91 -1.53 0.48
CA ILE A 23 -6.80 -2.06 -0.33
C ILE A 23 -7.08 -1.81 -1.82
N SER A 24 -8.26 -2.18 -2.30
CA SER A 24 -8.64 -2.04 -3.71
C SER A 24 -8.58 -0.59 -4.17
N GLN A 25 -9.13 0.34 -3.39
CA GLN A 25 -9.10 1.76 -3.73
C GLN A 25 -7.66 2.31 -3.75
N CYS A 26 -6.81 1.92 -2.80
CA CYS A 26 -5.40 2.34 -2.78
C CYS A 26 -4.61 1.76 -3.97
N ARG A 27 -4.90 0.54 -4.40
CA ARG A 27 -4.27 -0.09 -5.56
C ARG A 27 -4.71 0.56 -6.87
N ASP A 28 -6.02 0.77 -7.02
CA ASP A 28 -6.61 1.03 -8.32
C ASP A 28 -6.80 2.55 -8.60
N GLN A 29 -6.91 3.38 -7.57
CA GLN A 29 -7.25 4.82 -7.72
C GLN A 29 -6.11 5.78 -7.37
N LEU A 30 -5.22 5.41 -6.45
CA LEU A 30 -4.08 6.27 -6.12
C LEU A 30 -2.98 6.10 -7.15
N THR A 31 -2.40 7.21 -7.63
CA THR A 31 -1.32 7.20 -8.64
C THR A 31 -0.04 7.90 -8.15
N VAL A 32 0.12 8.06 -6.83
CA VAL A 32 1.25 8.78 -6.19
C VAL A 32 2.64 8.26 -6.59
N PHE A 33 2.73 7.01 -7.06
CA PHE A 33 3.97 6.38 -7.53
C PHE A 33 3.98 6.10 -9.05
N GLY A 34 3.09 6.77 -9.79
CA GLY A 34 2.81 6.45 -11.19
C GLY A 34 1.72 5.39 -11.37
N SER A 35 1.28 5.22 -12.62
CA SER A 35 0.31 4.21 -13.05
C SER A 35 0.93 2.81 -13.19
N ASP A 36 2.24 2.75 -13.42
CA ASP A 36 2.94 1.52 -13.84
C ASP A 36 3.51 0.74 -12.65
N LEU A 37 2.93 0.95 -11.46
CA LEU A 37 3.34 0.28 -10.24
C LEU A 37 2.92 -1.20 -10.27
N THR A 38 3.88 -2.12 -10.31
CA THR A 38 3.60 -3.56 -10.18
C THR A 38 3.15 -3.89 -8.76
N TRP A 39 1.83 -3.90 -8.54
CA TRP A 39 1.26 -4.10 -7.20
C TRP A 39 1.71 -5.42 -6.55
N GLU A 40 1.77 -6.51 -7.33
CA GLU A 40 2.11 -7.84 -6.84
C GLU A 40 3.55 -7.95 -6.31
N ASP A 41 4.46 -7.12 -6.83
CA ASP A 41 5.87 -7.19 -6.43
C ASP A 41 6.05 -6.74 -4.97
N PRO A 42 6.83 -7.48 -4.16
CA PRO A 42 7.17 -7.08 -2.79
C PRO A 42 8.24 -5.96 -2.77
N VAL A 43 8.83 -5.65 -3.93
CA VAL A 43 9.82 -4.59 -4.10
C VAL A 43 9.26 -3.58 -5.08
N TRP A 44 9.09 -2.34 -4.63
CA TRP A 44 8.76 -1.22 -5.50
C TRP A 44 10.04 -0.42 -5.76
N PRO A 45 10.64 -0.50 -6.96
CA PRO A 45 11.93 0.11 -7.25
C PRO A 45 11.95 1.61 -6.95
N ASN A 46 13.01 2.07 -6.30
CA ASN A 46 13.18 3.47 -5.85
C ASN A 46 12.14 3.99 -4.84
N ILE A 47 11.25 3.11 -4.34
CA ILE A 47 10.17 3.48 -3.43
C ILE A 47 10.35 2.78 -2.08
N THR A 48 10.17 1.45 -2.03
CA THR A 48 10.26 0.68 -0.78
C THR A 48 10.35 -0.83 -1.02
N VAL A 49 10.69 -1.58 0.03
CA VAL A 49 10.75 -3.04 0.06
C VAL A 49 9.86 -3.53 1.21
N PHE A 50 8.88 -4.38 0.90
CA PHE A 50 7.98 -4.98 1.88
C PHE A 50 8.56 -6.32 2.36
N ALA A 51 9.43 -6.25 3.37
CA ALA A 51 10.08 -7.41 3.96
C ALA A 51 9.74 -7.58 5.45
N LYS A 52 10.01 -8.76 5.99
CA LYS A 52 9.89 -9.04 7.43
C LYS A 52 10.81 -8.13 8.24
N LEU A 53 10.40 -7.86 9.48
CA LEU A 53 11.19 -7.04 10.40
C LEU A 53 12.61 -7.59 10.57
N GLY A 54 13.61 -6.73 10.42
CA GLY A 54 15.03 -7.09 10.51
C GLY A 54 15.69 -7.42 9.16
N ILE A 55 14.91 -7.60 8.09
CA ILE A 55 15.44 -7.76 6.74
C ILE A 55 15.73 -6.37 6.15
N ILE A 56 17.01 -6.08 5.88
CA ILE A 56 17.48 -4.78 5.35
C ILE A 56 17.94 -4.83 3.88
N THR A 57 17.85 -6.01 3.24
CA THR A 57 18.24 -6.16 1.84
C THR A 57 17.23 -5.50 0.90
N ARG A 58 17.72 -5.03 -0.25
CA ARG A 58 16.87 -4.51 -1.35
C ARG A 58 16.32 -5.62 -2.26
N LYS A 59 16.78 -6.85 -2.07
CA LYS A 59 16.42 -8.02 -2.89
C LYS A 59 16.11 -9.20 -1.95
N PRO A 60 15.01 -9.12 -1.17
CA PRO A 60 14.63 -10.22 -0.30
C PRO A 60 14.24 -11.44 -1.13
N ILE A 61 14.57 -12.64 -0.61
CA ILE A 61 13.96 -13.88 -1.12
C ILE A 61 12.50 -13.97 -0.64
N LEU A 62 11.71 -14.87 -1.23
CA LEU A 62 10.27 -14.98 -0.95
C LEU A 62 9.99 -15.14 0.55
N GLU A 63 10.78 -15.94 1.25
CA GLU A 63 10.65 -16.22 2.68
C GLU A 63 10.96 -15.01 3.57
N GLU A 64 11.70 -14.04 3.04
CA GLU A 64 12.05 -12.78 3.72
C GLU A 64 11.04 -11.67 3.43
N THR A 65 10.21 -11.82 2.39
CA THR A 65 9.14 -10.86 2.10
C THR A 65 8.08 -10.85 3.20
N GLN A 66 7.38 -9.72 3.32
CA GLN A 66 6.29 -9.61 4.29
C GLN A 66 5.22 -10.66 3.99
N ASP A 67 4.66 -11.23 5.05
CA ASP A 67 3.71 -12.33 4.95
C ASP A 67 2.46 -11.94 4.13
N PRO A 68 1.95 -12.85 3.26
CA PRO A 68 0.79 -12.59 2.41
C PRO A 68 -0.44 -12.06 3.14
N ALA A 69 -0.63 -12.43 4.42
CA ALA A 69 -1.75 -11.94 5.21
C ALA A 69 -1.68 -10.43 5.52
N PHE A 70 -0.51 -9.80 5.35
CA PHE A 70 -0.29 -8.40 5.71
C PHE A 70 0.23 -7.53 4.56
N ILE A 71 0.83 -8.12 3.52
CA ILE A 71 1.54 -7.36 2.49
C ILE A 71 0.64 -6.39 1.73
N ASP A 72 -0.58 -6.79 1.37
CA ASP A 72 -1.51 -5.90 0.66
C ASP A 72 -1.95 -4.72 1.51
N PHE A 73 -2.22 -4.95 2.80
CA PHE A 73 -2.54 -3.87 3.72
C PHE A 73 -1.36 -2.89 3.87
N ALA A 74 -0.14 -3.39 4.02
CA ALA A 74 1.04 -2.52 4.16
C ALA A 74 1.29 -1.70 2.89
N LYS A 75 1.15 -2.32 1.71
CA LYS A 75 1.23 -1.63 0.41
C LYS A 75 0.16 -0.52 0.31
N ALA A 76 -1.08 -0.83 0.63
CA ALA A 76 -2.19 0.11 0.61
C ALA A 76 -1.99 1.27 1.57
N TYR A 77 -1.64 0.97 2.83
CA TYR A 77 -1.41 1.97 3.87
C TYR A 77 -0.25 2.89 3.53
N PHE A 78 0.88 2.34 3.06
CA PHE A 78 2.04 3.14 2.65
C PHE A 78 1.68 4.09 1.51
N ARG A 79 1.00 3.59 0.46
CA ARG A 79 0.57 4.40 -0.69
C ARG A 79 -0.44 5.48 -0.28
N TYR A 80 -1.38 5.15 0.59
CA TYR A 80 -2.34 6.09 1.17
C TYR A 80 -1.65 7.22 1.95
N GLN A 81 -0.68 6.88 2.81
CA GLN A 81 0.08 7.86 3.56
C GLN A 81 0.87 8.82 2.65
N GLN A 82 1.53 8.32 1.61
CA GLN A 82 2.27 9.18 0.68
C GLN A 82 1.35 10.06 -0.17
N GLY A 83 0.15 9.56 -0.53
CA GLY A 83 -0.87 10.38 -1.21
C GLY A 83 -1.41 11.52 -0.35
N HIS A 84 -1.39 11.37 0.98
CA HIS A 84 -1.90 12.34 1.94
C HIS A 84 -0.83 13.26 2.54
N SER A 85 0.44 12.90 2.48
CA SER A 85 1.55 13.68 3.06
C SER A 85 2.07 14.81 2.16
N LEU A 86 1.47 15.08 1.00
CA LEU A 86 1.84 16.14 0.05
C LEU A 86 1.51 17.59 0.53
N SER A 87 1.60 17.86 1.84
CA SER A 87 1.48 19.21 2.43
C SER A 87 2.79 19.75 3.02
N ARG A 88 3.94 19.11 2.80
CA ARG A 88 5.24 19.69 3.17
C ARG A 88 6.00 20.13 1.92
N ALA A 89 5.73 21.38 1.52
CA ALA A 89 6.61 22.21 0.73
C ALA A 89 7.85 22.64 1.54
#